data_AF-A0A2W6U3Y1-F1
#
_entry.id   AF-A0A2W6U3Y1-F1
#
_cell.length_a   1.000
_cell.length_b   1.000
_cell.length_c   1.000
_cell.angle_alpha   90.00
_cell.angle_beta   90.00
_cell.angle_gamma   90.00
#
_symmetry.space_group_name_H-M   'P 1'
#
loop_
_entity.id
_entity.type
_entity.pdbx_description
1 polymer ?
#
loop_
_entity_poly.entity_id
_entity_poly.type
_entity_poly.pdbx_seq_one_letter_code
_entity_poly.pdbx_strand_id
1 'polypeptide(L)'
;MKTTTIASAAGSPRILPFGDRGLLAEVASLDEAVALHAALAASRPHGVIALVPAARTVLVEIDPRAFSVVAARRWIASAGGGEDAAANDAVVELPITYDGPDLADLAAALGLAPDELAAQHTAASWTVAFTGFAPGFGYLVSADWPYDVPRRASPRTRVPAGAVGLAGEFTGAYPRETPGGWQLIGTTGAALFDPIRPVPALLAPGSRVRFVPTPPTVPRPPAAPTARVSSRGRASAGAPAFTVVSPGSLATVQDQGRPGRGAEGIAPAGAADRAALRTANRLVGNSEDAAGVEITLGGFRAVADVDLWIALTGAWGTAYVGERTLDPYTAALWPRGAELRIDGFTHGVRGYLAVRGGIDGPRVAGSRSADTMSGLGPPPLSAGTRVALADPTPVAPIP
;
A
#
# COMPACT_ATOMS: atom_id res chain seq x y z
N MET A 1 -5.28 -41.28 -10.05
CA MET A 1 -6.29 -40.28 -10.41
C MET A 1 -5.68 -39.35 -11.46
N LYS A 2 -6.16 -39.40 -12.70
CA LYS A 2 -5.68 -38.56 -13.79
C LYS A 2 -6.20 -37.14 -13.57
N THR A 3 -5.31 -36.17 -13.45
CA THR A 3 -5.62 -34.74 -13.43
C THR A 3 -6.16 -34.35 -14.79
N THR A 4 -7.48 -34.21 -14.91
CA THR A 4 -8.13 -33.70 -16.11
C THR A 4 -7.84 -32.20 -16.20
N THR A 5 -6.84 -31.84 -17.00
CA THR A 5 -6.69 -30.47 -17.51
C THR A 5 -7.87 -30.20 -18.44
N ILE A 6 -8.84 -29.42 -17.97
CA ILE A 6 -9.93 -28.91 -18.80
C ILE A 6 -9.30 -27.86 -19.72
N ALA A 7 -9.30 -28.12 -21.03
CA ALA A 7 -8.88 -27.17 -22.03
C ALA A 7 -9.79 -25.93 -21.96
N SER A 8 -9.17 -24.75 -21.87
CA SER A 8 -9.85 -23.46 -21.89
C SER A 8 -10.50 -23.24 -23.26
N ALA A 9 -11.76 -22.80 -23.28
CA ALA A 9 -12.32 -22.19 -24.47
C ALA A 9 -11.50 -20.92 -24.81
N ALA A 10 -11.29 -20.65 -26.10
CA ALA A 10 -10.61 -19.43 -26.54
C ALA A 10 -11.32 -18.21 -25.94
N GLY A 11 -10.57 -17.34 -25.25
CA GLY A 11 -11.09 -16.14 -24.57
C GLY A 11 -11.38 -16.28 -23.07
N SER A 12 -11.41 -17.49 -22.49
CA SER A 12 -11.65 -17.65 -21.04
C SER A 12 -10.35 -17.52 -20.23
N PRO A 13 -10.33 -16.78 -19.10
CA PRO A 13 -9.13 -16.64 -18.29
C PRO A 13 -8.74 -17.96 -17.60
N ARG A 14 -7.44 -18.25 -17.54
CA ARG A 14 -6.88 -19.34 -16.73
C ARG A 14 -6.84 -18.90 -15.26
N ILE A 15 -7.60 -19.58 -14.40
CA ILE A 15 -7.72 -19.21 -12.99
C ILE A 15 -6.83 -20.10 -12.11
N LEU A 16 -5.88 -19.48 -11.41
CA LEU A 16 -4.90 -20.11 -10.53
C LEU A 16 -5.16 -19.74 -9.06
N PRO A 17 -4.87 -20.62 -8.09
CA PRO A 17 -4.90 -20.25 -6.68
C PRO A 17 -3.76 -19.27 -6.35
N PHE A 18 -4.04 -18.29 -5.48
CA PHE A 18 -3.04 -17.34 -4.97
C PHE A 18 -3.19 -17.20 -3.45
N GLY A 19 -2.42 -18.00 -2.71
CA GLY A 19 -2.57 -18.09 -1.25
C GLY A 19 -3.93 -18.70 -0.83
N ASP A 20 -4.37 -18.36 0.37
CA ASP A 20 -5.62 -18.82 0.98
C ASP A 20 -6.83 -17.92 0.67
N ARG A 21 -6.57 -16.72 0.11
CA ARG A 21 -7.55 -15.63 -0.05
C ARG A 21 -7.55 -15.00 -1.43
N GLY A 22 -6.82 -15.55 -2.39
CA GLY A 22 -6.66 -14.96 -3.71
C GLY A 22 -6.86 -15.96 -4.85
N LEU A 23 -7.32 -15.45 -5.98
CA LEU A 23 -7.35 -16.13 -7.27
C LEU A 23 -6.66 -15.24 -8.31
N LEU A 24 -5.72 -15.81 -9.05
CA LEU A 24 -5.05 -15.11 -10.15
C LEU A 24 -5.70 -15.52 -11.46
N ALA A 25 -6.34 -14.58 -12.15
CA ALA A 25 -6.86 -14.77 -13.49
C ALA A 25 -5.80 -14.38 -14.51
N GLU A 26 -5.37 -15.31 -15.36
CA GLU A 26 -4.34 -15.13 -16.40
C GLU A 26 -5.00 -15.12 -17.79
N VAL A 27 -4.61 -14.17 -18.62
CA VAL A 27 -5.13 -13.94 -19.99
C VAL A 27 -3.98 -13.81 -20.98
N ALA A 28 -4.27 -13.77 -22.29
CA ALA A 28 -3.22 -13.85 -23.32
C ALA A 28 -2.48 -12.53 -23.52
N SER A 29 -3.16 -11.40 -23.35
CA SER A 29 -2.66 -10.05 -23.70
C SER A 29 -2.97 -9.00 -22.63
N LEU A 30 -2.37 -7.81 -22.80
CA LEU A 30 -2.64 -6.65 -21.95
C LEU A 30 -4.08 -6.15 -22.11
N ASP A 31 -4.56 -6.05 -23.35
CA ASP A 31 -5.92 -5.61 -23.64
C ASP A 31 -6.96 -6.52 -23.00
N GLU A 32 -6.74 -7.84 -23.07
CA GLU A 32 -7.59 -8.81 -22.37
C GLU A 32 -7.57 -8.62 -20.85
N ALA A 33 -6.44 -8.22 -20.27
CA ALA A 33 -6.32 -8.00 -18.82
C ALA A 33 -7.06 -6.73 -18.39
N VAL A 34 -6.97 -5.67 -19.20
CA VAL A 34 -7.71 -4.41 -19.00
C VAL A 34 -9.22 -4.66 -19.12
N ALA A 35 -9.65 -5.37 -20.17
CA ALA A 35 -11.06 -5.71 -20.38
C ALA A 35 -11.62 -6.58 -19.25
N LEU A 36 -10.87 -7.62 -18.84
CA LEU A 36 -11.26 -8.48 -17.72
C LEU A 36 -11.38 -7.70 -16.41
N HIS A 37 -10.41 -6.81 -16.12
CA HIS A 37 -10.47 -5.97 -14.93
C HIS A 37 -11.73 -5.09 -14.92
N ALA A 38 -12.06 -4.47 -16.05
CA ALA A 38 -13.25 -3.63 -16.17
C ALA A 38 -14.55 -4.46 -15.97
N ALA A 39 -14.65 -5.64 -16.58
CA ALA A 39 -15.79 -6.55 -16.44
C ALA A 39 -15.98 -7.04 -14.98
N LEU A 40 -14.88 -7.37 -14.30
CA LEU A 40 -14.89 -7.73 -12.88
C LEU A 40 -15.27 -6.53 -12.00
N ALA A 41 -14.76 -5.33 -12.28
CA ALA A 41 -15.10 -4.14 -11.52
C ALA A 41 -16.60 -3.81 -11.61
N ALA A 42 -17.21 -3.96 -12.79
CA ALA A 42 -18.62 -3.65 -13.04
C ALA A 42 -19.60 -4.60 -12.31
N SER A 43 -19.19 -5.84 -12.05
CA SER A 43 -20.05 -6.89 -11.46
C SER A 43 -19.61 -7.33 -10.06
N ARG A 44 -18.78 -6.53 -9.39
CA ARG A 44 -18.06 -6.89 -8.16
C ARG A 44 -18.99 -7.36 -7.02
N PRO A 45 -18.92 -8.64 -6.61
CA PRO A 45 -19.69 -9.18 -5.48
C PRO A 45 -19.22 -8.64 -4.12
N HIS A 46 -20.13 -8.66 -3.14
CA HIS A 46 -19.76 -8.49 -1.74
C HIS A 46 -18.78 -9.58 -1.29
N GLY A 47 -17.73 -9.19 -0.56
CA GLY A 47 -16.66 -10.09 -0.13
C GLY A 47 -15.44 -10.13 -1.06
N VAL A 48 -15.49 -9.50 -2.24
CA VAL A 48 -14.26 -9.18 -3.01
C VAL A 48 -13.56 -8.01 -2.34
N ILE A 49 -12.33 -8.24 -1.89
CA ILE A 49 -11.49 -7.28 -1.18
C ILE A 49 -10.73 -6.38 -2.16
N ALA A 50 -10.11 -6.96 -3.19
CA ALA A 50 -9.32 -6.23 -4.17
C ALA A 50 -9.42 -6.87 -5.56
N LEU A 51 -9.30 -6.03 -6.58
CA LEU A 51 -9.03 -6.42 -7.96
C LEU A 51 -7.74 -5.72 -8.37
N VAL A 52 -6.65 -6.46 -8.57
CA VAL A 52 -5.34 -5.89 -8.85
C VAL A 52 -4.93 -6.30 -10.26
N PRO A 53 -5.10 -5.43 -11.27
CA PRO A 53 -4.65 -5.71 -12.62
C PRO A 53 -3.12 -5.63 -12.71
N ALA A 54 -2.57 -6.41 -13.64
CA ALA A 54 -1.19 -6.39 -14.07
C ALA A 54 -1.13 -6.72 -15.57
N ALA A 55 0.07 -6.83 -16.14
CA ALA A 55 0.26 -6.89 -17.59
C ALA A 55 -0.54 -7.98 -18.31
N ARG A 56 -0.75 -9.16 -17.72
CA ARG A 56 -1.55 -10.26 -18.31
C ARG A 56 -2.37 -11.00 -17.26
N THR A 57 -2.59 -10.37 -16.11
CA THR A 57 -3.26 -11.01 -14.99
C THR A 57 -4.13 -10.02 -14.23
N VAL A 58 -5.19 -10.52 -13.59
CA VAL A 58 -5.95 -9.80 -12.57
C VAL A 58 -5.97 -10.67 -11.32
N LEU A 59 -5.37 -10.19 -10.23
CA LEU A 59 -5.50 -10.83 -8.92
C LEU A 59 -6.83 -10.40 -8.29
N VAL A 60 -7.61 -11.38 -7.88
CA VAL A 60 -8.86 -11.20 -7.14
C VAL A 60 -8.62 -11.66 -5.70
N GLU A 61 -8.60 -10.71 -4.77
CA GLU A 61 -8.55 -11.00 -3.34
C GLU A 61 -9.97 -11.03 -2.76
N ILE A 62 -10.25 -12.00 -1.90
CA ILE A 62 -11.58 -12.21 -1.30
C ILE A 62 -11.48 -12.40 0.22
N ASP A 63 -12.56 -12.09 0.92
CA ASP A 63 -12.80 -12.60 2.27
C ASP A 63 -13.53 -13.95 2.16
N PRO A 64 -12.86 -15.10 2.41
CA PRO A 64 -13.46 -16.41 2.27
C PRO A 64 -14.63 -16.66 3.24
N ARG A 65 -14.80 -15.82 4.28
CA ARG A 65 -15.96 -15.88 5.19
C ARG A 65 -17.22 -15.27 4.57
N ALA A 66 -17.05 -14.31 3.67
CA ALA A 66 -18.15 -13.61 2.99
C ALA A 66 -18.37 -14.12 1.57
N PHE A 67 -17.31 -14.54 0.87
CA PHE A 67 -17.36 -14.99 -0.52
C PHE A 67 -16.41 -16.16 -0.75
N SER A 68 -16.96 -17.33 -1.10
CA SER A 68 -16.16 -18.56 -1.19
C SER A 68 -15.28 -18.57 -2.45
N VAL A 69 -14.13 -19.27 -2.36
CA VAL A 69 -13.21 -19.47 -3.48
C VAL A 69 -13.90 -20.09 -4.70
N VAL A 70 -14.84 -21.01 -4.47
CA VAL A 70 -15.61 -21.66 -5.55
C VAL A 70 -16.52 -20.67 -6.26
N ALA A 71 -17.22 -19.81 -5.51
CA ALA A 71 -18.06 -18.76 -6.07
C ALA A 71 -17.24 -17.73 -6.84
N ALA A 72 -16.11 -17.30 -6.27
CA ALA A 72 -15.18 -16.38 -6.93
C ALA A 72 -14.64 -16.93 -8.25
N ARG A 73 -14.25 -18.21 -8.30
CA ARG A 73 -13.78 -18.86 -9.53
C ARG A 73 -14.85 -18.88 -10.63
N ARG A 74 -16.11 -19.16 -10.27
CA ARG A 74 -17.23 -19.13 -11.24
C ARG A 74 -17.50 -17.73 -11.76
N TRP A 75 -17.50 -16.75 -10.86
CA TRP A 75 -17.70 -15.35 -11.22
C TRP A 75 -16.62 -14.83 -12.17
N ILE A 76 -15.34 -15.13 -11.89
CA ILE A 76 -14.23 -14.76 -12.77
C ILE A 76 -14.38 -15.40 -14.16
N ALA A 77 -14.73 -16.70 -14.20
CA ALA A 77 -14.93 -17.41 -15.46
C ALA A 77 -16.07 -16.80 -16.30
N SER A 78 -17.12 -16.28 -15.67
CA SER A 78 -18.23 -15.61 -16.37
C SER A 78 -17.91 -14.20 -16.89
N ALA A 79 -16.86 -13.56 -16.36
CA ALA A 79 -16.46 -12.21 -16.78
C ALA A 79 -15.62 -12.20 -18.08
N GLY A 80 -14.96 -13.32 -18.42
CA GLY A 80 -14.08 -13.46 -19.60
C GLY A 80 -14.78 -13.54 -20.96
N GLY A 81 -15.97 -12.96 -21.11
CA GLY A 81 -16.74 -13.02 -22.37
C GLY A 81 -17.73 -11.88 -22.58
N GLY A 82 -17.65 -10.81 -21.78
CA GLY A 82 -18.51 -9.63 -21.94
C GLY A 82 -17.89 -8.61 -22.89
N GLU A 83 -18.73 -8.00 -23.74
CA GLU A 83 -18.39 -6.85 -24.57
C GLU A 83 -17.99 -5.63 -23.71
N ASP A 84 -17.20 -4.73 -24.32
CA ASP A 84 -16.53 -3.57 -23.72
C ASP A 84 -17.36 -2.89 -22.62
N ALA A 85 -16.86 -3.01 -21.39
CA ALA A 85 -17.40 -2.25 -20.27
C ALA A 85 -17.26 -0.75 -20.54
N ALA A 86 -18.32 0.01 -20.24
CA ALA A 86 -18.38 1.45 -20.46
C ALA A 86 -17.13 2.15 -19.90
N ALA A 87 -16.35 2.76 -20.79
CA ALA A 87 -15.15 3.50 -20.43
C ALA A 87 -15.49 4.65 -19.48
N ASN A 88 -14.69 4.83 -18.43
CA ASN A 88 -14.82 5.98 -17.54
C ASN A 88 -14.43 7.24 -18.33
N ASP A 89 -15.38 8.18 -18.47
CA ASP A 89 -15.18 9.33 -19.35
C ASP A 89 -14.19 10.36 -18.80
N ALA A 90 -13.88 10.32 -17.51
CA ALA A 90 -12.97 11.25 -16.85
C ALA A 90 -11.53 11.09 -17.37
N VAL A 91 -11.01 12.14 -18.03
CA VAL A 91 -9.62 12.24 -18.47
C VAL A 91 -8.81 12.97 -17.41
N VAL A 92 -7.74 12.34 -16.92
CA VAL A 92 -6.77 12.96 -16.03
C VAL A 92 -5.78 13.76 -16.86
N GLU A 93 -5.73 15.07 -16.66
CA GLU A 93 -4.72 15.93 -17.27
C GLU A 93 -3.45 15.95 -16.42
N LEU A 94 -2.32 15.55 -17.02
CA LEU A 94 -1.03 15.52 -16.35
C LEU A 94 -0.09 16.57 -16.97
N PRO A 95 0.24 17.66 -16.27
CA PRO A 95 1.16 18.66 -16.80
C PRO A 95 2.54 18.05 -16.97
N ILE A 96 3.23 18.36 -18.08
CA ILE A 96 4.59 17.88 -18.34
C ILE A 96 5.45 19.00 -18.92
N THR A 97 6.66 19.12 -18.40
CA THR A 97 7.75 19.83 -19.07
C THR A 97 8.63 18.78 -19.73
N TYR A 98 8.88 18.91 -21.04
CA TYR A 98 9.77 18.00 -21.77
C TYR A 98 11.25 18.42 -21.61
N ASP A 99 11.76 18.27 -20.38
CA ASP A 99 13.13 18.61 -19.97
C ASP A 99 13.95 17.37 -19.58
N GLY A 100 13.49 16.18 -19.99
CA GLY A 100 14.10 14.92 -19.59
C GLY A 100 15.49 14.71 -20.17
N PRO A 101 16.44 14.17 -19.38
CA PRO A 101 17.83 13.99 -19.81
C PRO A 101 18.00 13.01 -20.97
N ASP A 102 17.03 12.11 -21.21
CA ASP A 102 17.11 11.12 -22.29
C ASP A 102 16.29 11.53 -23.53
N LEU A 103 15.59 12.67 -23.51
CA LEU A 103 14.67 13.07 -24.58
C LEU A 103 15.38 13.18 -25.94
N ALA A 104 16.53 13.85 -25.98
CA ALA A 104 17.27 14.07 -27.23
C ALA A 104 17.87 12.78 -27.80
N ASP A 105 18.54 12.00 -26.95
CA ASP A 105 19.15 10.73 -27.36
C ASP A 105 18.10 9.70 -27.77
N LEU A 106 16.95 9.64 -27.06
CA LEU A 106 15.83 8.78 -27.42
C LEU A 106 15.20 9.20 -28.75
N ALA A 107 14.94 10.49 -28.95
CA ALA A 107 14.39 10.98 -30.22
C ALA A 107 15.32 10.63 -31.40
N ALA A 108 16.62 10.84 -31.24
CA ALA A 108 17.62 10.47 -32.25
C ALA A 108 17.61 8.96 -32.55
N ALA A 109 17.52 8.11 -31.52
CA ALA A 109 17.45 6.66 -31.69
C ALA A 109 16.16 6.19 -32.40
N LEU A 110 15.08 6.96 -32.28
CA LEU A 110 13.81 6.72 -32.97
C LEU A 110 13.71 7.42 -34.35
N GLY A 111 14.74 8.18 -34.75
CA GLY A 111 14.76 8.91 -36.02
C GLY A 111 13.87 10.15 -36.04
N LEU A 112 13.65 10.78 -34.89
CA LEU A 112 12.78 11.95 -34.71
C LEU A 112 13.56 13.16 -34.17
N ALA A 113 13.00 14.35 -34.34
CA ALA A 113 13.38 15.51 -33.53
C ALA A 113 12.78 15.39 -32.10
N PRO A 114 13.43 15.97 -31.07
CA PRO A 114 12.90 15.99 -29.70
C PRO A 114 11.47 16.54 -29.60
N ASP A 115 11.18 17.62 -30.34
CA ASP A 115 9.86 18.25 -30.38
C ASP A 115 8.80 17.35 -31.04
N GLU A 116 9.19 16.54 -32.03
CA GLU A 116 8.29 15.58 -32.68
C GLU A 116 7.95 14.43 -31.72
N LEU A 117 8.93 13.90 -30.98
CA LEU A 117 8.70 12.88 -29.96
C LEU A 117 7.77 13.41 -28.86
N ALA A 118 7.99 14.65 -28.39
CA ALA A 118 7.13 15.32 -27.42
C ALA A 118 5.70 15.54 -27.95
N ALA A 119 5.56 15.94 -29.22
CA ALA A 119 4.26 16.12 -29.86
C ALA A 119 3.49 14.79 -29.97
N GLN A 120 4.15 13.71 -30.38
CA GLN A 120 3.54 12.38 -30.45
C GLN A 120 3.12 11.85 -29.07
N HIS A 121 4.00 11.98 -28.06
CA HIS A 121 3.67 11.58 -26.69
C HIS A 121 2.47 12.35 -26.12
N THR A 122 2.35 13.63 -26.47
CA THR A 122 1.22 14.50 -26.07
C THR A 122 -0.08 14.15 -26.79
N ALA A 123 0.01 13.78 -28.08
CA ALA A 123 -1.16 13.48 -28.91
C ALA A 123 -1.77 12.11 -28.60
N ALA A 124 -0.98 11.17 -28.07
CA ALA A 124 -1.43 9.82 -27.75
C ALA A 124 -2.50 9.79 -26.64
N SER A 125 -3.53 8.97 -26.85
CA SER A 125 -4.60 8.75 -25.88
C SER A 125 -4.22 7.68 -24.85
N TRP A 126 -3.59 8.09 -23.76
CA TRP A 126 -3.08 7.15 -22.76
C TRP A 126 -4.17 6.59 -21.85
N THR A 127 -4.06 5.31 -21.50
CA THR A 127 -4.90 4.64 -20.50
C THR A 127 -4.00 3.95 -19.47
N VAL A 128 -4.32 4.10 -18.18
CA VAL A 128 -3.60 3.39 -17.11
C VAL A 128 -3.97 1.90 -17.19
N ALA A 129 -3.07 1.06 -17.69
CA ALA A 129 -3.32 -0.38 -17.79
C ALA A 129 -3.32 -1.05 -16.41
N PHE A 130 -2.31 -0.71 -15.59
CA PHE A 130 -2.21 -1.16 -14.21
C PHE A 130 -1.33 -0.21 -13.40
N THR A 131 -1.36 -0.34 -12.08
CA THR A 131 -0.46 0.37 -11.17
C THR A 131 0.40 -0.64 -10.42
N GLY A 132 1.60 -0.24 -10.03
CA GLY A 132 2.50 -1.10 -9.27
C GLY A 132 3.88 -0.48 -9.13
N PHE A 133 4.88 -1.26 -8.72
CA PHE A 133 6.26 -0.81 -8.44
C PHE A 133 6.40 0.15 -7.24
N ALA A 134 5.58 1.19 -7.16
CA ALA A 134 5.44 2.09 -6.01
C ALA A 134 3.99 2.59 -5.91
N PRO A 135 3.52 3.00 -4.71
CA PRO A 135 2.19 3.60 -4.55
C PRO A 135 1.96 4.77 -5.53
N GLY A 136 0.89 4.68 -6.32
CA GLY A 136 0.51 5.68 -7.32
C GLY A 136 1.34 5.73 -8.61
N PHE A 137 2.25 4.79 -8.85
CA PHE A 137 2.90 4.65 -10.16
C PHE A 137 1.98 3.88 -11.11
N GLY A 138 1.51 4.56 -12.16
CA GLY A 138 0.70 3.96 -13.22
C GLY A 138 1.55 3.61 -14.45
N TYR A 139 1.30 2.44 -15.03
CA TYR A 139 1.80 2.05 -16.35
C TYR A 139 0.73 2.41 -17.37
N LEU A 140 1.04 3.35 -18.24
CA LEU A 140 0.13 3.86 -19.24
C LEU A 140 0.46 3.28 -20.61
N VAL A 141 -0.57 2.92 -21.37
CA VAL A 141 -0.48 2.44 -22.75
C VAL A 141 -1.40 3.22 -23.67
N SER A 142 -1.10 3.21 -24.96
CA SER A 142 -1.90 3.86 -25.98
C SER A 142 -1.80 3.08 -27.29
N ALA A 143 -2.92 2.88 -27.97
CA ALA A 143 -2.93 2.32 -29.33
C ALA A 143 -2.31 3.29 -30.36
N ASP A 144 -2.24 4.58 -30.03
CA ASP A 144 -1.63 5.62 -30.86
C ASP A 144 -0.11 5.69 -30.69
N TRP A 145 0.48 4.87 -29.80
CA TRP A 145 1.91 4.87 -29.52
C TRP A 145 2.63 3.71 -30.23
N PRO A 146 3.36 3.96 -31.33
CA PRO A 146 3.91 2.90 -32.18
C PRO A 146 5.28 2.37 -31.73
N TYR A 147 5.86 2.90 -30.65
CA TYR A 147 7.26 2.65 -30.30
C TYR A 147 7.41 1.62 -29.19
N ASP A 148 8.34 0.68 -29.38
CA ASP A 148 8.88 -0.20 -28.34
C ASP A 148 10.20 0.39 -27.81
N VAL A 149 10.13 1.13 -26.70
CA VAL A 149 11.25 1.94 -26.19
C VAL A 149 12.21 1.10 -25.34
N PRO A 150 13.49 0.93 -25.73
CA PRO A 150 14.42 0.15 -24.93
C PRO A 150 14.71 0.82 -23.59
N ARG A 151 14.76 0.02 -22.52
CA ARG A 151 15.30 0.46 -21.23
C ARG A 151 16.78 0.77 -21.35
N ARG A 152 17.28 1.63 -20.47
CA ARG A 152 18.73 1.87 -20.32
C ARG A 152 19.44 0.57 -19.97
N ALA A 153 20.61 0.35 -20.59
CA ALA A 153 21.46 -0.80 -20.31
C ALA A 153 21.95 -0.82 -18.85
N SER A 154 22.17 0.34 -18.24
CA SER A 154 22.48 0.50 -16.83
C SER A 154 21.41 1.37 -16.15
N PRO A 155 20.61 0.82 -15.22
CA PRO A 155 19.61 1.58 -14.48
C PRO A 155 20.25 2.70 -13.66
N ARG A 156 19.54 3.83 -13.55
CA ARG A 156 19.91 4.90 -12.62
C ARG A 156 19.72 4.40 -11.19
N THR A 157 20.66 4.74 -10.31
CA THR A 157 20.51 4.55 -8.87
C THR A 157 19.44 5.47 -8.28
N ARG A 158 19.19 6.61 -8.94
CA ARG A 158 18.22 7.63 -8.52
C ARG A 158 17.49 8.22 -9.72
N VAL A 159 16.18 8.03 -9.75
CA VAL A 159 15.21 8.73 -10.61
C VAL A 159 14.41 9.67 -9.72
N PRO A 160 14.37 10.99 -10.00
CA PRO A 160 13.63 11.95 -9.19
C PRO A 160 12.11 11.70 -9.19
N ALA A 161 11.46 12.06 -8.08
CA ALA A 161 10.00 12.17 -8.06
C ALA A 161 9.52 13.19 -9.09
N GLY A 162 8.42 12.89 -9.77
CA GLY A 162 7.87 13.68 -10.87
C GLY A 162 8.53 13.42 -12.23
N ALA A 163 9.60 12.62 -12.32
CA ALA A 163 10.14 12.26 -13.62
C ALA A 163 9.08 11.51 -14.46
N VAL A 164 9.01 11.79 -15.76
CA VAL A 164 8.18 11.07 -16.73
C VAL A 164 9.12 10.29 -17.64
N GLY A 165 8.83 9.02 -17.86
CA GLY A 165 9.67 8.17 -18.69
C GLY A 165 8.92 7.18 -19.56
N LEU A 166 9.66 6.63 -20.51
CA LEU A 166 9.22 5.62 -21.47
C LEU A 166 10.04 4.33 -21.32
N ALA A 167 9.36 3.19 -21.44
CA ALA A 167 9.99 1.88 -21.63
C ALA A 167 8.99 0.85 -22.17
N GLY A 168 9.38 0.10 -23.18
CA GLY A 168 8.49 -0.76 -23.93
C GLY A 168 7.42 0.05 -24.64
N GLU A 169 6.20 -0.46 -24.61
CA GLU A 169 4.95 0.23 -24.98
C GLU A 169 4.44 1.22 -23.92
N PHE A 170 5.14 1.36 -22.79
CA PHE A 170 4.63 2.11 -21.63
C PHE A 170 5.21 3.51 -21.50
N THR A 171 4.36 4.44 -21.06
CA THR A 171 4.77 5.69 -20.38
C THR A 171 4.31 5.67 -18.92
N GLY A 172 4.87 6.56 -18.10
CA GLY A 172 4.65 6.56 -16.66
C GLY A 172 5.38 7.70 -15.96
N ALA A 173 4.86 8.09 -14.80
CA ALA A 173 5.43 9.15 -13.99
C ALA A 173 5.79 8.63 -12.59
N TYR A 174 6.97 9.00 -12.11
CA TYR A 174 7.53 8.49 -10.85
C TYR A 174 6.94 9.24 -9.65
N PRO A 175 6.14 8.62 -8.75
CA PRO A 175 5.53 9.31 -7.61
C PRO A 175 6.53 9.65 -6.49
N ARG A 176 7.68 8.98 -6.48
CA ARG A 176 8.75 9.16 -5.49
C ARG A 176 10.11 8.85 -6.10
N GLU A 177 11.16 9.20 -5.37
CA GLU A 177 12.53 8.83 -5.73
C GLU A 177 12.73 7.31 -5.64
N THR A 178 13.18 6.69 -6.74
CA THR A 178 13.49 5.25 -6.83
C THR A 178 14.66 5.02 -7.79
N PRO A 179 15.37 3.88 -7.72
CA PRO A 179 16.18 3.41 -8.84
C PRO A 179 15.29 3.12 -10.07
N GLY A 180 15.81 3.22 -11.29
CA GLY A 180 15.00 3.01 -12.50
C GLY A 180 15.78 3.05 -13.81
N GLY A 181 15.33 2.28 -14.80
CA GLY A 181 15.98 2.15 -16.11
C GLY A 181 15.16 2.70 -17.28
N TRP A 182 14.07 3.44 -17.03
CA TRP A 182 13.27 4.04 -18.09
C TRP A 182 13.98 5.26 -18.69
N GLN A 183 13.69 5.54 -19.96
CA GLN A 183 14.19 6.73 -20.65
C GLN A 183 13.37 7.93 -20.19
N LEU A 184 14.01 8.89 -19.53
CA LEU A 184 13.34 10.04 -18.92
C LEU A 184 13.20 11.17 -19.96
N ILE A 185 11.96 11.50 -20.29
CA ILE A 185 11.61 12.47 -21.35
C ILE A 185 11.12 13.82 -20.81
N GLY A 186 10.78 13.89 -19.53
CA GLY A 186 10.30 15.12 -18.93
C GLY A 186 10.03 15.01 -17.44
N THR A 187 9.41 16.05 -16.90
CA THR A 187 9.03 16.17 -15.50
C THR A 187 7.60 16.70 -15.34
N THR A 188 6.90 16.20 -14.32
CA THR A 188 5.59 16.68 -13.91
C THR A 188 5.63 17.21 -12.48
N GLY A 189 4.93 18.32 -12.23
CA GLY A 189 4.69 18.85 -10.89
C GLY A 189 3.46 18.24 -10.21
N ALA A 190 2.75 17.32 -10.86
CA ALA A 190 1.53 16.73 -10.32
C ALA A 190 1.82 15.85 -9.10
N ALA A 191 0.96 15.94 -8.08
CA ALA A 191 0.98 15.03 -6.95
C ALA A 191 0.32 13.69 -7.35
N LEU A 192 1.13 12.77 -7.87
CA LEU A 192 0.70 11.45 -8.37
C LEU A 192 0.16 10.54 -7.27
N PHE A 193 0.67 10.72 -6.05
CA PHE A 193 0.28 9.96 -4.88
C PHE A 193 0.22 10.86 -3.66
N ASP A 194 -0.93 10.87 -2.97
CA ASP A 194 -1.13 11.60 -1.73
C ASP A 194 -1.92 10.74 -0.73
N PRO A 195 -1.25 10.14 0.27
CA PRO A 195 -1.83 9.10 1.11
C PRO A 195 -2.91 9.59 2.09
N ILE A 196 -3.09 10.91 2.22
CA ILE A 196 -4.15 11.51 3.05
C ILE A 196 -5.40 11.91 2.25
N ARG A 197 -5.38 11.81 0.92
CA ARG A 197 -6.57 12.07 0.10
C ARG A 197 -7.58 10.92 0.17
N PRO A 198 -8.88 11.18 -0.06
CA PRO A 198 -9.87 10.12 -0.21
C PRO A 198 -9.53 9.14 -1.33
N VAL A 199 -8.96 9.65 -2.43
CA VAL A 199 -8.39 8.89 -3.55
C VAL A 199 -6.88 9.14 -3.56
N PRO A 200 -6.08 8.22 -2.98
CA PRO A 200 -4.64 8.43 -2.80
C PRO A 200 -3.84 8.48 -4.10
N ALA A 201 -4.16 7.61 -5.05
CA ALA A 201 -3.49 7.55 -6.34
C ALA A 201 -4.25 8.37 -7.39
N LEU A 202 -3.56 9.31 -8.03
CA LEU A 202 -4.14 10.09 -9.13
C LEU A 202 -4.42 9.22 -10.36
N LEU A 203 -3.56 8.22 -10.59
CA LEU A 203 -3.60 7.32 -11.73
C LEU A 203 -4.20 5.97 -11.30
N ALA A 204 -5.52 5.82 -11.44
CA ALA A 204 -6.20 4.56 -11.17
C ALA A 204 -6.29 3.69 -12.44
N PRO A 205 -6.20 2.35 -12.36
CA PRO A 205 -6.36 1.47 -13.52
C PRO A 205 -7.67 1.73 -14.28
N GLY A 206 -7.58 1.78 -15.61
CA GLY A 206 -8.67 2.12 -16.51
C GLY A 206 -8.90 3.63 -16.73
N SER A 207 -8.19 4.52 -16.00
CA SER A 207 -8.32 5.96 -16.22
C SER A 207 -7.66 6.39 -17.53
N ARG A 208 -8.33 7.26 -18.29
CA ARG A 208 -7.71 7.96 -19.43
C ARG A 208 -6.83 9.09 -18.92
N VAL A 209 -5.69 9.30 -19.56
CA VAL A 209 -4.70 10.30 -19.18
C VAL A 209 -4.28 11.08 -20.42
N ARG A 210 -4.16 12.39 -20.28
CA ARG A 210 -3.64 13.28 -21.31
C ARG A 210 -2.50 14.09 -20.73
N PHE A 211 -1.33 14.00 -21.36
CA PHE A 211 -0.21 14.86 -20.99
C PHE A 211 -0.45 16.26 -21.56
N VAL A 212 -0.26 17.29 -20.74
CA VAL A 212 -0.45 18.70 -21.13
C VAL A 212 0.90 19.40 -21.06
N PRO A 213 1.51 19.77 -22.20
CA PRO A 213 2.79 20.47 -22.20
C PRO A 213 2.70 21.79 -21.44
N THR A 214 3.65 22.02 -20.55
CA THR A 214 3.82 23.28 -19.84
C THR A 214 5.19 23.87 -20.16
N PRO A 215 5.33 25.21 -20.18
CA PRO A 215 6.64 25.84 -20.35
C PRO A 215 7.61 25.36 -19.28
N PRO A 216 8.92 25.31 -19.57
CA PRO A 216 9.92 25.00 -18.57
C PRO A 216 9.84 26.01 -17.42
N THR A 217 9.31 25.56 -16.29
CA THR A 217 9.42 26.30 -15.04
C THR A 217 10.86 26.24 -14.57
N VAL A 218 11.45 27.40 -14.26
CA VAL A 218 12.73 27.47 -13.53
C VAL A 218 12.65 26.48 -12.35
N PRO A 219 13.64 25.61 -12.14
CA PRO A 219 13.60 24.67 -11.04
C PRO A 219 13.43 25.46 -9.75
N ARG A 220 12.22 25.46 -9.19
CA ARG A 220 12.05 25.85 -7.80
C ARG A 220 12.86 24.79 -7.05
N PRO A 221 13.84 25.15 -6.22
CA PRO A 221 14.56 24.16 -5.42
C PRO A 221 13.50 23.24 -4.82
N PRO A 222 13.67 21.91 -4.93
CA PRO A 222 12.69 20.99 -4.40
C PRO A 222 12.40 21.49 -3.00
N ALA A 223 11.12 21.81 -2.74
CA ALA A 223 10.72 22.08 -1.37
C ALA A 223 11.26 20.87 -0.61
N ALA A 224 12.24 21.11 0.29
CA ALA A 224 12.97 20.05 0.99
C ALA A 224 11.96 18.98 1.35
N PRO A 225 12.23 17.68 1.09
CA PRO A 225 11.21 16.65 1.14
C PRO A 225 10.50 16.74 2.49
N THR A 226 9.36 17.43 2.47
CA THR A 226 8.38 17.38 3.53
C THR A 226 7.49 16.21 3.17
N ALA A 227 8.15 15.07 2.91
CA ALA A 227 7.73 13.77 3.40
C ALA A 227 8.13 13.62 4.88
N ARG A 228 8.22 14.71 5.64
CA ARG A 228 7.33 14.74 6.80
C ARG A 228 5.94 14.68 6.21
N VAL A 229 5.35 13.48 6.16
CA VAL A 229 3.90 13.34 6.31
C VAL A 229 3.60 14.26 7.49
N SER A 230 3.19 15.49 7.20
CA SER A 230 2.86 16.41 8.26
C SER A 230 1.74 15.68 8.96
N SER A 231 1.94 15.42 10.25
CA SER A 231 1.06 14.71 11.16
C SER A 231 -0.24 15.50 11.38
N ARG A 232 -0.85 15.99 10.30
CA ARG A 232 -2.12 16.69 10.24
C ARG A 232 -3.27 15.78 9.84
N GLY A 233 -3.06 14.46 9.77
CA GLY A 233 -4.02 13.58 10.40
C GLY A 233 -3.88 13.82 11.89
N ARG A 234 -4.63 14.77 12.47
CA ARG A 234 -4.57 15.09 13.90
C ARG A 234 -4.68 13.77 14.67
N ALA A 235 -3.57 13.27 15.19
CA ALA A 235 -3.62 12.51 16.43
C ALA A 235 -4.42 13.39 17.38
N SER A 236 -5.39 12.82 18.09
CA SER A 236 -6.08 13.60 19.11
C SER A 236 -4.98 14.17 20.01
N ALA A 237 -5.04 15.45 20.35
CA ALA A 237 -4.11 16.09 21.27
C ALA A 237 -4.31 15.59 22.72
N GLY A 238 -4.75 14.34 22.88
CA GLY A 238 -4.89 13.66 24.15
C GLY A 238 -3.54 13.56 24.84
N ALA A 239 -3.59 13.59 26.17
CA ALA A 239 -2.42 13.32 26.98
C ALA A 239 -1.85 11.94 26.59
N PRO A 240 -0.51 11.81 26.53
CA PRO A 240 0.11 10.53 26.24
C PRO A 240 -0.22 9.53 27.36
N ALA A 241 -0.41 8.28 26.96
CA ALA A 241 -0.70 7.16 27.83
C ALA A 241 0.58 6.48 28.32
N PHE A 242 1.60 6.38 27.47
CA PHE A 242 2.92 5.88 27.84
C PHE A 242 4.02 6.48 26.97
N THR A 243 5.24 6.43 27.47
CA THR A 243 6.44 6.90 26.77
C THR A 243 7.41 5.72 26.56
N VAL A 244 7.84 5.51 25.31
CA VAL A 244 8.79 4.46 24.94
C VAL A 244 10.18 4.80 25.47
N VAL A 245 10.78 3.89 26.23
CA VAL A 245 12.16 4.00 26.71
C VAL A 245 13.11 3.35 25.72
N SER A 246 12.77 2.14 25.25
CA SER A 246 13.53 1.40 24.24
C SER A 246 12.56 0.66 23.32
N PRO A 247 12.63 0.81 21.99
CA PRO A 247 11.75 0.08 21.09
C PRO A 247 12.16 -1.39 20.89
N GLY A 248 13.27 -1.85 21.46
CA GLY A 248 13.88 -3.12 21.11
C GLY A 248 14.48 -3.09 19.70
N SER A 249 14.46 -4.22 18.99
CA SER A 249 14.97 -4.29 17.61
C SER A 249 14.10 -3.51 16.63
N LEU A 250 12.78 -3.63 16.76
CA LEU A 250 11.79 -2.88 15.98
C LEU A 250 10.43 -2.94 16.67
N ALA A 251 9.83 -1.79 16.92
CA ALA A 251 8.45 -1.66 17.39
C ALA A 251 7.66 -0.74 16.45
N THR A 252 6.47 -1.17 16.04
CA THR A 252 5.60 -0.41 15.13
C THR A 252 4.17 -0.41 15.61
N VAL A 253 3.42 0.65 15.30
CA VAL A 253 1.97 0.66 15.50
C VAL A 253 1.33 -0.12 14.36
N GLN A 254 0.49 -1.10 14.70
CA GLN A 254 -0.20 -1.95 13.74
C GLN A 254 -1.67 -2.10 14.12
N ASP A 255 -2.56 -1.91 13.15
CA ASP A 255 -3.93 -2.42 13.19
C ASP A 255 -4.05 -3.65 12.27
N GLN A 256 -5.24 -3.91 11.72
CA GLN A 256 -5.47 -5.04 10.82
C GLN A 256 -4.98 -4.80 9.38
N GLY A 257 -4.48 -3.60 9.09
CA GLY A 257 -4.00 -3.15 7.79
C GLY A 257 -5.04 -2.39 6.97
N ARG A 258 -4.68 -2.13 5.72
CA ARG A 258 -5.44 -1.43 4.68
C ARG A 258 -5.75 -2.36 3.49
N PRO A 259 -6.58 -3.40 3.68
CA PRO A 259 -6.91 -4.31 2.60
C PRO A 259 -7.62 -3.58 1.44
N GLY A 260 -7.53 -4.13 0.23
CA GLY A 260 -8.31 -3.65 -0.91
C GLY A 260 -7.66 -2.56 -1.76
N ARG A 261 -6.43 -2.15 -1.45
CA ARG A 261 -5.72 -1.05 -2.15
C ARG A 261 -4.55 -1.49 -3.02
N GLY A 262 -4.45 -2.78 -3.31
CA GLY A 262 -3.38 -3.32 -4.17
C GLY A 262 -3.38 -2.69 -5.57
N ALA A 263 -4.56 -2.34 -6.10
CA ALA A 263 -4.76 -1.64 -7.37
C ALA A 263 -4.31 -0.16 -7.37
N GLU A 264 -3.82 0.33 -6.23
CA GLU A 264 -3.21 1.66 -6.08
C GLU A 264 -1.69 1.53 -5.84
N GLY A 265 -1.15 0.31 -5.83
CA GLY A 265 0.23 0.01 -5.42
C GLY A 265 0.46 0.10 -3.91
N ILE A 266 -0.60 0.15 -3.09
CA ILE A 266 -0.52 0.24 -1.63
C ILE A 266 -0.57 -1.15 -1.02
N ALA A 267 0.47 -1.52 -0.28
CA ALA A 267 0.52 -2.79 0.45
C ALA A 267 -0.49 -2.81 1.62
N PRO A 268 -1.08 -3.97 1.95
CA PRO A 268 -2.07 -4.06 3.01
C PRO A 268 -1.50 -3.76 4.39
N ALA A 269 -0.20 -3.98 4.63
CA ALA A 269 0.42 -3.88 5.96
C ALA A 269 -0.43 -4.58 7.04
N GLY A 270 -0.48 -4.04 8.25
CA GLY A 270 -1.16 -4.68 9.38
C GLY A 270 -0.22 -5.52 10.23
N ALA A 271 -0.73 -5.95 11.38
CA ALA A 271 -0.07 -6.95 12.19
C ALA A 271 0.27 -8.19 11.34
N ALA A 272 1.51 -8.67 11.45
CA ALA A 272 1.96 -9.86 10.75
C ALA A 272 1.18 -11.10 11.21
N ASP A 273 0.91 -11.18 12.50
CA ASP A 273 -0.01 -12.12 13.13
C ASP A 273 -1.24 -11.36 13.62
N ARG A 274 -2.20 -11.25 12.71
CA ARG A 274 -3.48 -10.58 12.96
C ARG A 274 -4.30 -11.26 14.04
N ALA A 275 -4.17 -12.57 14.22
CA ALA A 275 -4.94 -13.32 15.21
C ALA A 275 -4.45 -13.01 16.64
N ALA A 276 -3.12 -12.91 16.83
CA ALA A 276 -2.54 -12.48 18.09
C ALA A 276 -2.99 -11.05 18.46
N LEU A 277 -2.89 -10.08 17.55
CA LEU A 277 -3.35 -8.71 17.82
C LEU A 277 -4.85 -8.67 18.18
N ARG A 278 -5.71 -9.39 17.46
CA ARG A 278 -7.14 -9.50 17.80
C ARG A 278 -7.35 -10.05 19.20
N THR A 279 -6.58 -11.08 19.57
CA THR A 279 -6.64 -11.70 20.89
C THR A 279 -6.24 -10.72 21.99
N ALA A 280 -5.13 -9.99 21.81
CA ALA A 280 -4.70 -8.96 22.75
C ALA A 280 -5.77 -7.87 22.94
N ASN A 281 -6.34 -7.39 21.83
CA ASN A 281 -7.41 -6.39 21.87
C ASN A 281 -8.63 -6.89 22.65
N ARG A 282 -9.08 -8.12 22.41
CA ARG A 282 -10.21 -8.72 23.14
C ARG A 282 -9.95 -8.81 24.64
N LEU A 283 -8.74 -9.20 25.04
CA LEU A 283 -8.36 -9.34 26.45
C LEU A 283 -8.47 -8.02 27.22
N VAL A 284 -8.23 -6.88 26.56
CA VAL A 284 -8.36 -5.54 27.19
C VAL A 284 -9.70 -4.85 26.92
N GLY A 285 -10.63 -5.51 26.21
CA GLY A 285 -11.96 -4.99 25.88
C GLY A 285 -12.01 -4.04 24.68
N ASN A 286 -10.99 -4.02 23.83
CA ASN A 286 -10.99 -3.24 22.59
C ASN A 286 -11.78 -3.95 21.48
N SER A 287 -12.14 -3.20 20.44
CA SER A 287 -12.50 -3.80 19.16
C SER A 287 -11.31 -4.59 18.58
N GLU A 288 -11.60 -5.68 17.87
CA GLU A 288 -10.58 -6.55 17.28
C GLU A 288 -9.66 -5.82 16.28
N ASP A 289 -10.15 -4.74 15.68
CA ASP A 289 -9.45 -3.90 14.70
C ASP A 289 -8.67 -2.72 15.30
N ALA A 290 -8.70 -2.54 16.62
CA ALA A 290 -7.93 -1.49 17.28
C ALA A 290 -6.42 -1.67 17.05
N ALA A 291 -5.69 -0.55 16.98
CA ALA A 291 -4.24 -0.59 16.82
C ALA A 291 -3.55 -0.98 18.14
N GLY A 292 -2.48 -1.77 18.03
CA GLY A 292 -1.56 -2.12 19.11
C GLY A 292 -0.11 -1.90 18.69
N VAL A 293 0.84 -2.18 19.61
CA VAL A 293 2.27 -2.20 19.27
C VAL A 293 2.65 -3.61 18.85
N GLU A 294 3.12 -3.76 17.62
CA GLU A 294 3.83 -4.95 17.18
C GLU A 294 5.32 -4.80 17.52
N ILE A 295 5.84 -5.72 18.32
CA ILE A 295 7.22 -5.74 18.83
C ILE A 295 7.93 -6.91 18.17
N THR A 296 9.08 -6.65 17.55
CA THR A 296 9.88 -7.67 16.87
C THR A 296 11.09 -8.07 17.73
N LEU A 297 11.29 -9.37 17.93
CA LEU A 297 12.33 -10.00 18.76
C LEU A 297 12.33 -9.66 20.26
N GLY A 298 11.50 -8.72 20.72
CA GLY A 298 11.43 -8.30 22.12
C GLY A 298 12.39 -7.14 22.43
N GLY A 299 12.79 -7.00 23.69
CA GLY A 299 13.65 -5.91 24.16
C GLY A 299 12.95 -4.54 24.29
N PHE A 300 11.62 -4.54 24.25
CA PHE A 300 10.80 -3.34 24.35
C PHE A 300 10.66 -2.87 25.79
N ARG A 301 10.77 -1.56 26.00
CA ARG A 301 10.61 -0.91 27.30
C ARG A 301 9.82 0.38 27.16
N ALA A 302 8.90 0.62 28.08
CA ALA A 302 8.11 1.83 28.14
C ALA A 302 7.71 2.15 29.58
N VAL A 303 7.34 3.40 29.85
CA VAL A 303 6.82 3.84 31.16
C VAL A 303 5.41 4.41 30.98
N ALA A 304 4.48 4.00 31.82
CA ALA A 304 3.11 4.50 31.77
C ALA A 304 3.01 5.94 32.31
N ASP A 305 2.36 6.82 31.56
CA ASP A 305 2.08 8.21 31.96
C ASP A 305 0.78 8.32 32.78
N VAL A 306 -0.10 7.32 32.66
CA VAL A 306 -1.37 7.15 33.39
C VAL A 306 -1.57 5.67 33.75
N ASP A 307 -2.59 5.33 34.55
CA ASP A 307 -2.92 3.92 34.78
C ASP A 307 -3.53 3.29 33.52
N LEU A 308 -3.04 2.11 33.13
CA LEU A 308 -3.42 1.42 31.89
C LEU A 308 -3.80 -0.04 32.14
N TRP A 309 -4.65 -0.60 31.28
CA TRP A 309 -4.77 -2.06 31.14
C TRP A 309 -4.15 -2.51 29.84
N ILE A 310 -3.35 -3.57 29.94
CA ILE A 310 -2.61 -4.13 28.82
C ILE A 310 -2.79 -5.63 28.70
N ALA A 311 -2.54 -6.14 27.50
CA ALA A 311 -2.33 -7.56 27.26
C ALA A 311 -1.19 -7.75 26.26
N LEU A 312 -0.35 -8.77 26.51
CA LEU A 312 0.73 -9.18 25.63
C LEU A 312 0.41 -10.57 25.04
N THR A 313 0.43 -10.68 23.72
CA THR A 313 0.17 -11.94 22.99
C THR A 313 1.16 -12.14 21.84
N GLY A 314 1.04 -13.25 21.10
CA GLY A 314 1.93 -13.58 19.99
C GLY A 314 3.17 -14.32 20.47
N ALA A 315 4.35 -13.89 20.01
CA ALA A 315 5.63 -14.38 20.49
C ALA A 315 5.76 -14.21 22.02
N TRP A 316 6.44 -15.14 22.65
CA TRP A 316 6.57 -15.17 24.11
C TRP A 316 8.03 -15.07 24.56
N GLY A 317 8.18 -14.50 25.75
CA GLY A 317 9.41 -14.26 26.49
C GLY A 317 9.02 -13.72 27.86
N THR A 318 9.99 -13.48 28.73
CA THR A 318 9.67 -12.92 30.04
C THR A 318 9.33 -11.43 29.93
N ALA A 319 8.25 -11.02 30.57
CA ALA A 319 7.82 -9.62 30.61
C ALA A 319 7.48 -9.22 32.05
N TYR A 320 7.59 -7.92 32.35
CA TYR A 320 7.44 -7.37 33.69
C TYR A 320 6.72 -6.02 33.65
N VAL A 321 5.92 -5.75 34.68
CA VAL A 321 5.39 -4.43 35.01
C VAL A 321 5.95 -4.04 36.38
N GLY A 322 6.90 -3.11 36.40
CA GLY A 322 7.76 -2.90 37.56
C GLY A 322 8.50 -4.19 37.92
N GLU A 323 8.35 -4.64 39.17
CA GLU A 323 8.95 -5.89 39.66
C GLU A 323 8.08 -7.14 39.43
N ARG A 324 6.84 -6.96 38.94
CA ARG A 324 5.89 -8.07 38.78
C ARG A 324 6.03 -8.71 37.41
N THR A 325 6.15 -10.03 37.36
CA THR A 325 6.06 -10.79 36.09
C THR A 325 4.68 -10.60 35.48
N LEU A 326 4.66 -10.43 34.15
CA LEU A 326 3.46 -10.34 33.32
C LEU A 326 3.24 -11.67 32.61
N ASP A 327 2.12 -12.33 32.89
CA ASP A 327 1.74 -13.56 32.19
C ASP A 327 1.21 -13.22 30.78
N PRO A 328 1.69 -13.92 29.73
CA PRO A 328 1.17 -13.69 28.38
C PRO A 328 -0.29 -14.14 28.28
N TYR A 329 -1.04 -13.56 27.34
CA TYR A 329 -2.47 -13.83 27.13
C TYR A 329 -3.37 -13.55 28.35
N THR A 330 -2.91 -12.70 29.27
CA THR A 330 -3.73 -12.18 30.37
C THR A 330 -3.83 -10.67 30.27
N ALA A 331 -4.91 -10.11 30.81
CA ALA A 331 -5.02 -8.68 30.99
C ALA A 331 -4.41 -8.28 32.34
N ALA A 332 -3.59 -7.24 32.35
CA ALA A 332 -2.90 -6.76 33.53
C ALA A 332 -2.96 -5.25 33.67
N LEU A 333 -3.01 -4.78 34.92
CA LEU A 333 -2.85 -3.38 35.26
C LEU A 333 -1.38 -2.99 35.07
N TRP A 334 -1.16 -1.90 34.35
CA TRP A 334 0.11 -1.20 34.20
C TRP A 334 -0.01 0.18 34.89
N PRO A 335 0.42 0.29 36.16
CA PRO A 335 0.26 1.51 36.93
C PRO A 335 1.10 2.66 36.38
N ARG A 336 0.60 3.89 36.55
CA ARG A 336 1.33 5.11 36.24
C ARG A 336 2.71 5.10 36.87
N GLY A 337 3.73 5.45 36.08
CA GLY A 337 5.13 5.53 36.50
C GLY A 337 5.86 4.19 36.53
N ALA A 338 5.17 3.04 36.42
CA ALA A 338 5.83 1.74 36.33
C ALA A 338 6.43 1.52 34.93
N GLU A 339 7.58 0.87 34.86
CA GLU A 339 8.17 0.41 33.59
C GLU A 339 7.52 -0.92 33.16
N LEU A 340 7.05 -1.00 31.92
CA LEU A 340 6.82 -2.25 31.22
C LEU A 340 8.11 -2.66 30.52
N ARG A 341 8.63 -3.84 30.86
CA ARG A 341 9.82 -4.42 30.26
C ARG A 341 9.47 -5.76 29.63
N ILE A 342 9.73 -5.90 28.33
CA ILE A 342 9.56 -7.14 27.58
C ILE A 342 10.95 -7.56 27.11
N ASP A 343 11.46 -8.67 27.65
CA ASP A 343 12.77 -9.19 27.30
C ASP A 343 12.75 -9.81 25.89
N GLY A 344 13.88 -10.37 25.45
CA GLY A 344 13.95 -11.07 24.18
C GLY A 344 12.97 -12.24 24.12
N PHE A 345 12.27 -12.40 22.99
CA PHE A 345 11.37 -13.54 22.81
C PHE A 345 12.19 -14.84 22.68
N THR A 346 11.74 -15.87 23.37
CA THR A 346 12.35 -17.21 23.30
C THR A 346 11.65 -18.09 22.27
N HIS A 347 10.36 -17.84 21.96
CA HIS A 347 9.67 -18.49 20.84
C HIS A 347 8.79 -17.49 20.09
N GLY A 348 8.73 -17.66 18.76
CA GLY A 348 8.12 -16.68 17.87
C GLY A 348 9.00 -15.44 17.70
N VAL A 349 8.62 -14.56 16.77
CA VAL A 349 9.42 -13.36 16.43
C VAL A 349 8.68 -12.04 16.62
N ARG A 350 7.35 -12.06 16.74
CA ARG A 350 6.52 -10.87 16.89
C ARG A 350 5.50 -11.02 18.02
N GLY A 351 5.57 -10.12 19.00
CA GLY A 351 4.60 -10.00 20.09
C GLY A 351 3.75 -8.75 19.91
N TYR A 352 2.55 -8.75 20.50
CA TYR A 352 1.57 -7.67 20.36
C TYR A 352 1.15 -7.17 21.73
N LEU A 353 1.42 -5.90 21.98
CA LEU A 353 0.95 -5.17 23.14
C LEU A 353 -0.31 -4.40 22.76
N ALA A 354 -1.45 -4.83 23.30
CA ALA A 354 -2.68 -4.03 23.25
C ALA A 354 -2.82 -3.24 24.54
N VAL A 355 -3.34 -2.02 24.42
CA VAL A 355 -3.69 -1.15 25.55
C VAL A 355 -5.18 -0.83 25.43
N ARG A 356 -5.93 -0.92 26.53
CA ARG A 356 -7.36 -0.55 26.55
C ARG A 356 -7.54 0.87 26.00
N GLY A 357 -8.54 1.05 25.13
CA GLY A 357 -8.77 2.29 24.38
C GLY A 357 -8.09 2.32 23.00
N GLY A 358 -7.19 1.36 22.72
CA GLY A 358 -6.47 1.24 21.45
C GLY A 358 -5.44 2.36 21.24
N ILE A 359 -4.43 2.11 20.42
CA ILE A 359 -3.38 3.09 20.14
C ILE A 359 -3.85 4.12 19.09
N ASP A 360 -3.62 5.41 19.35
CA ASP A 360 -3.86 6.48 18.38
C ASP A 360 -2.66 6.70 17.43
N GLY A 361 -2.89 7.46 16.37
CA GLY A 361 -1.90 7.80 15.36
C GLY A 361 -2.52 8.42 14.10
N PRO A 362 -1.73 8.72 13.05
CA PRO A 362 -2.29 9.06 11.75
C PRO A 362 -3.00 7.84 11.13
N ARG A 363 -4.23 8.04 10.63
CA ARG A 363 -4.89 7.09 9.72
C ARG A 363 -4.52 7.44 8.29
N VAL A 364 -3.91 6.48 7.59
CA VAL A 364 -3.43 6.62 6.22
C VAL A 364 -4.04 5.51 5.37
N ALA A 365 -4.74 5.92 4.31
CA ALA A 365 -5.47 5.01 3.43
C ALA A 365 -6.42 4.06 4.22
N GLY A 366 -7.06 4.57 5.27
CA GLY A 366 -8.00 3.84 6.12
C GLY A 366 -7.41 3.08 7.32
N SER A 367 -6.08 3.05 7.48
CA SER A 367 -5.40 2.23 8.51
C SER A 367 -4.34 3.04 9.28
N ARG A 368 -4.14 2.67 10.55
CA ARG A 368 -3.09 3.17 11.46
C ARG A 368 -1.78 2.38 11.37
N SER A 369 -1.71 1.35 10.53
CA SER A 369 -0.51 0.50 10.42
C SER A 369 0.69 1.21 9.83
N ALA A 370 1.87 0.92 10.38
CA ALA A 370 3.12 1.28 9.73
C ALA A 370 3.40 0.35 8.53
N ASP A 371 3.73 0.94 7.38
CA ASP A 371 4.35 0.27 6.25
C ASP A 371 5.76 0.82 6.09
N THR A 372 6.75 0.05 6.53
CA THR A 372 8.16 0.47 6.54
C THR A 372 8.78 0.50 5.14
N MET A 373 8.18 -0.18 4.16
CA MET A 373 8.68 -0.22 2.79
C MET A 373 8.25 1.01 2.01
N SER A 374 6.96 1.37 2.10
CA SER A 374 6.42 2.54 1.40
C SER A 374 6.51 3.83 2.22
N GLY A 375 6.69 3.72 3.55
CA GLY A 375 6.69 4.85 4.48
C GLY A 375 5.28 5.36 4.83
N LEU A 376 4.25 4.54 4.61
CA LEU A 376 2.86 4.89 4.94
C LEU A 376 2.54 4.63 6.40
N GLY A 377 1.74 5.51 6.99
CA GLY A 377 1.31 5.40 8.39
C GLY A 377 2.34 5.97 9.37
N PRO A 378 2.24 5.59 10.66
CA PRO A 378 3.16 6.04 11.68
C PRO A 378 4.58 5.50 11.42
N PRO A 379 5.65 6.28 11.73
CA PRO A 379 7.00 5.75 11.70
C PRO A 379 7.19 4.68 12.79
N PRO A 380 8.24 3.83 12.67
CA PRO A 380 8.67 2.98 13.77
C PRO A 380 8.84 3.77 15.07
N LEU A 381 8.44 3.17 16.19
CA LEU A 381 8.59 3.77 17.51
C LEU A 381 10.08 3.86 17.85
N SER A 382 10.46 4.96 18.51
CA SER A 382 11.83 5.21 18.99
C SER A 382 11.82 5.60 20.46
N ALA A 383 12.99 5.57 21.11
CA ALA A 383 13.15 6.09 22.47
C ALA A 383 12.65 7.54 22.55
N GLY A 384 11.86 7.84 23.58
CA GLY A 384 11.19 9.13 23.77
C GLY A 384 9.86 9.30 23.02
N THR A 385 9.44 8.32 22.21
CA THR A 385 8.12 8.39 21.56
C THR A 385 7.01 8.33 22.60
N ARG A 386 6.17 9.36 22.63
CA ARG A 386 4.99 9.44 23.53
C ARG A 386 3.76 8.96 22.77
N VAL A 387 3.11 7.92 23.27
CA VAL A 387 1.99 7.22 22.60
C VAL A 387 0.69 7.59 23.29
N ALA A 388 -0.31 8.00 22.51
CA ALA A 388 -1.66 8.32 22.98
C ALA A 388 -2.65 7.19 22.68
N LEU A 389 -3.80 7.19 23.36
CA LEU A 389 -4.90 6.27 23.11
C LEU A 389 -5.94 6.89 22.17
N ALA A 390 -6.57 6.06 21.35
CA ALA A 390 -7.64 6.48 20.45
C ALA A 390 -8.91 6.82 21.23
N ASP A 391 -9.19 6.07 22.29
CA ASP A 391 -10.24 6.35 23.27
C ASP A 391 -9.63 6.43 24.69
N PRO A 392 -9.50 7.64 25.27
CA PRO A 392 -8.95 7.84 26.61
C PRO A 392 -9.98 7.66 27.74
N THR A 393 -11.15 7.06 27.47
CA THR A 393 -12.21 6.89 28.48
C THR A 393 -11.67 6.23 29.76
N PRO A 394 -12.05 6.74 30.96
CA PRO A 394 -11.53 6.25 32.24
C PRO A 394 -11.63 4.74 32.40
N VAL A 395 -10.57 4.19 32.99
CA VAL A 395 -10.38 2.77 33.22
C VAL A 395 -11.41 2.22 34.21
N ALA A 396 -12.48 1.62 33.70
CA ALA A 396 -13.26 0.66 34.48
C ALA A 396 -12.50 -0.68 34.54
N PRO A 397 -12.66 -1.49 35.61
CA PRO A 397 -12.14 -2.86 35.65
C PRO A 397 -12.60 -3.65 34.42
N ILE A 398 -11.79 -4.59 33.95
CA ILE A 398 -12.19 -5.54 32.92
C ILE A 398 -13.14 -6.54 33.60
N PRO A 399 -14.45 -6.53 33.27
CA PRO A 399 -15.41 -7.45 33.87
C PRO A 399 -15.18 -8.89 33.42
#